data_AF-A0A6B2THG6-F1
#
_entry.id   AF-A0A6B2THG6-F1
#
_cell.length_a   1.000
_cell.length_b   1.000
_cell.length_c   1.000
_cell.angle_alpha   90.00
_cell.angle_beta   90.00
_cell.angle_gamma   90.00
#
_symmetry.space_group_name_H-M   'P 1'
#
loop_
_entity.id
_entity.type
_entity.pdbx_description
1 polymer ?
#
loop_
_entity_poly.entity_id
_entity_poly.type
_entity_poly.pdbx_seq_one_letter_code
_entity_poly.pdbx_strand_id
1 'polypeptide(L)' 'MRIVIAGGHGQIALRLERLLAARGDEVAGLIRNAGQESDLREAGAEPV' A
#
# COMPACT_ATOMS: atom_id res chain seq x y z
N MET A 1 -5.57 12.73 0.74
CA MET A 1 -6.02 12.45 -0.65
C MET A 1 -6.16 10.94 -0.83
N ARG A 2 -6.86 10.45 -1.86
CA ARG A 2 -6.90 9.02 -2.20
C ARG A 2 -5.86 8.70 -3.28
N ILE A 3 -4.96 7.75 -3.00
CA ILE A 3 -3.85 7.37 -3.87
C ILE A 3 -3.91 5.88 -4.15
N VAL A 4 -3.73 5.48 -5.41
CA VAL A 4 -3.67 4.07 -5.82
C VAL A 4 -2.30 3.76 -6.39
N ILE A 5 -1.65 2.70 -5.91
CA ILE A 5 -0.33 2.25 -6.36
C ILE A 5 -0.48 0.93 -7.12
N ALA A 6 -0.13 0.93 -8.40
CA ALA A 6 -0.06 -0.30 -9.18
C ALA A 6 1.20 -1.09 -8.81
N GLY A 7 1.03 -2.26 -8.18
CA GLY A 7 2.14 -3.07 -7.65
C GLY A 7 2.48 -2.74 -6.19
N GLY A 8 1.47 -2.74 -5.31
CA GLY A 8 1.58 -2.34 -3.90
C GLY A 8 2.59 -3.13 -3.06
N HIS A 9 2.87 -4.38 -3.42
CA HIS A 9 3.83 -5.23 -2.70
C HIS A 9 5.31 -5.02 -3.10
N GLY A 10 5.58 -4.12 -4.03
CA GLY A 10 6.97 -3.78 -4.37
C GLY A 10 7.70 -3.14 -3.19
N GLN A 11 9.02 -3.36 -3.06
CA GLN A 11 9.81 -2.80 -1.95
C GLN A 11 9.70 -1.27 -1.85
N ILE A 12 9.65 -0.59 -3.00
CA ILE A 12 9.44 0.87 -3.06
C ILE A 12 7.99 1.23 -2.72
N ALA A 13 7.03 0.45 -3.19
CA ALA A 13 5.61 0.67 -2.91
C ALA A 13 5.32 0.59 -1.42
N LEU A 14 5.74 -0.48 -0.73
CA LEU A 14 5.57 -0.62 0.72
C LEU A 14 6.24 0.51 1.53
N ARG A 15 7.35 1.08 1.02
CA ARG A 15 7.98 2.24 1.67
C ARG A 15 7.18 3.51 1.43
N LEU A 16 6.70 3.71 0.20
CA LEU A 16 5.87 4.86 -0.16
C LEU A 16 4.52 4.83 0.56
N GLU A 17 3.87 3.68 0.65
CA GLU A 17 2.62 3.45 1.37
C GLU A 17 2.73 3.94 2.82
N ARG A 18 3.78 3.53 3.55
CA ARG A 18 4.04 3.99 4.92
C ARG A 18 4.16 5.51 5.03
N LEU A 19 4.86 6.14 4.09
CA LEU A 19 5.06 7.59 4.10
C LEU A 19 3.76 8.36 3.81
N LEU A 20 2.97 7.87 2.85
CA LEU A 20 1.69 8.46 2.47
C LEU A 20 0.65 8.26 3.59
N ALA A 21 0.55 7.05 4.15
CA ALA A 21 -0.32 6.77 5.28
C ALA A 21 0.05 7.63 6.50
N ALA A 22 1.35 7.76 6.82
CA ALA A 22 1.81 8.63 7.91
C ALA A 22 1.51 10.12 7.68
N ARG A 23 1.39 10.55 6.42
CA ARG A 23 0.96 11.91 6.06
C ARG A 23 -0.57 12.11 6.17
N GLY A 24 -1.32 11.03 6.42
CA GLY A 24 -2.79 11.05 6.50
C GLY A 24 -3.48 10.89 5.14
N ASP A 25 -2.75 10.40 4.12
CA ASP A 25 -3.38 10.01 2.86
C ASP A 25 -4.02 8.62 2.97
N GLU A 26 -5.13 8.42 2.26
CA GLU A 26 -5.72 7.09 2.06
C GLU A 26 -5.02 6.42 0.88
N VAL A 27 -4.41 5.26 1.11
CA VAL A 27 -3.63 4.56 0.11
C VAL A 27 -4.23 3.20 -0.17
N ALA A 28 -4.40 2.86 -1.44
CA ALA A 28 -4.70 1.51 -1.89
C ALA A 28 -3.56 0.97 -2.76
N GLY A 29 -3.16 -0.28 -2.52
CA GLY A 29 -2.11 -0.94 -3.28
C GLY A 29 -2.68 -2.12 -4.08
N LEU A 30 -2.44 -2.12 -5.39
CA LEU A 30 -2.85 -3.24 -6.25
C LEU A 30 -1.91 -4.42 -6.04
N ILE A 31 -2.45 -5.55 -5.62
CA ILE A 31 -1.70 -6.80 -5.40
C ILE A 31 -2.12 -7.88 -6.40
N ARG A 32 -1.20 -8.80 -6.68
CA ARG A 32 -1.43 -9.90 -7.64
C ARG A 32 -1.65 -11.25 -6.95
N ASN A 33 -1.47 -11.29 -5.64
CA ASN A 33 -1.56 -12.49 -4.82
C ASN A 33 -2.11 -12.10 -3.44
N ALA A 34 -3.18 -12.75 -2.98
CA ALA A 34 -3.80 -12.49 -1.68
C ALA A 34 -2.84 -12.69 -0.49
N GLY A 35 -1.78 -13.50 -0.64
CA GLY A 35 -0.73 -13.64 0.36
C GLY A 35 0.10 -12.36 0.59
N GLN A 36 -0.08 -11.31 -0.22
CA GLN A 36 0.61 -10.02 -0.08
C GLN A 36 -0.17 -9.02 0.79
N GLU A 37 -1.42 -9.32 1.15
CA GLU A 37 -2.31 -8.38 1.84
C GLU A 37 -1.78 -7.88 3.18
N SER A 38 -1.17 -8.77 3.99
CA SER A 38 -0.67 -8.41 5.32
C SER A 38 0.33 -7.27 5.26
N ASP A 39 1.25 -7.33 4.30
CA ASP A 39 2.37 -6.39 4.20
C ASP A 39 1.87 -4.99 3.81
N LEU A 40 0.83 -4.90 2.98
CA LEU A 40 0.17 -3.63 2.65
C LEU A 40 -0.57 -3.06 3.86
N ARG A 41 -1.33 -3.89 4.58
CA ARG A 41 -2.04 -3.45 5.80
C ARG A 41 -1.06 -2.96 6.87
N GLU A 42 0.06 -3.66 7.04
CA GLU A 42 1.16 -3.22 7.92
C GLU A 42 1.82 -1.92 7.43
N ALA A 43 1.89 -1.70 6.12
CA ALA A 43 2.35 -0.45 5.54
C ALA A 43 1.32 0.69 5.62
N GLY A 44 0.08 0.41 6.07
CA GLY A 44 -1.01 1.38 6.18
C GLY A 44 -1.82 1.57 4.89
N ALA A 45 -1.68 0.67 3.92
CA ALA A 45 -2.42 0.66 2.68
C ALA A 45 -3.54 -0.40 2.67
N GLU A 46 -4.63 -0.10 1.97
CA GLU A 46 -5.69 -1.05 1.66
C GLU A 46 -5.27 -1.93 0.46
N PRO A 47 -5.21 -3.26 0.61
CA PRO A 47 -4.97 -4.14 -0.53
C PRO A 47 -6.20 -4.20 -1.44
N VAL A 48 -5.97 -4.02 -2.74
CA VAL A 48 -6.96 -4.09 -3.83
C VAL A 48 -6.46 -5.04 -4.91
#